data_AF-A0A7C2FLW4-F1
#
_entry.id   AF-A0A7C2FLW4-F1
#
_cell.length_a   1.000
_cell.length_b   1.000
_cell.length_c   1.000
_cell.angle_alpha   90.00
_cell.angle_beta   90.00
_cell.angle_gamma   90.00
#
_symmetry.space_group_name_H-M   'P 1'
#
loop_
_entity.id
_entity.type
_entity.pdbx_description
1 polymer ?
#
loop_
_entity_poly.entity_id
_entity_poly.type
_entity_poly.pdbx_seq_one_letter_code
_entity_poly.pdbx_strand_id
1 'polypeptide(L)'
;MRVFGRERWDGIEIDALRQAVDDLSWLMGGSSAFRRELRWVRIWRTNRRTWMAAMAAPVLGVVYFRGASWGDAAEFKWQTVHELAHAWDIHSCYRLSRGLKNATGGRYGRFRWQSPIPFEYKPGGRWLKGRRPPLNALEDWADSVATYVYPEYAESAPGGPRLISPARWNYIRQQMQVRLPYSPHWVTRFYGPEGLGPVPI
;
A
#
# COMPACT_ATOMS: atom_id res chain seq x y z
N MET A 1 5.00 -8.53 15.80
CA MET A 1 4.72 -9.36 14.61
C MET A 1 5.06 -10.80 14.92
N ARG A 2 4.25 -11.76 14.48
CA ARG A 2 4.63 -13.18 14.49
C ARG A 2 4.43 -13.74 13.09
N VAL A 3 5.50 -14.21 12.48
CA VAL A 3 5.47 -14.91 11.18
C VAL A 3 5.09 -16.36 11.46
N PHE A 4 4.05 -16.86 10.81
CA PHE A 4 3.58 -18.24 10.98
C PHE A 4 3.31 -18.83 9.59
N GLY A 5 3.85 -20.01 9.26
CA GLY A 5 3.54 -20.66 7.97
C GLY A 5 4.46 -21.83 7.63
N ARG A 6 3.89 -22.89 7.05
CA ARG A 6 4.39 -24.29 6.95
C ARG A 6 5.51 -24.56 5.92
N GLU A 7 5.93 -23.58 5.13
CA GLU A 7 7.06 -23.71 4.19
C GLU A 7 8.21 -22.80 4.63
N ARG A 8 9.46 -23.20 4.33
CA ARG A 8 10.63 -22.40 4.70
C ARG A 8 10.67 -21.14 3.86
N TRP A 9 10.47 -20.00 4.51
CA TRP A 9 10.94 -18.72 4.01
C TRP A 9 12.46 -18.79 3.79
N ASP A 10 12.95 -18.26 2.68
CA ASP A 10 14.40 -18.09 2.53
C ASP A 10 14.88 -16.83 3.27
N GLY A 11 16.20 -16.70 3.45
CA GLY A 11 16.78 -15.57 4.18
C GLY A 11 16.50 -14.22 3.52
N ILE A 12 16.52 -14.17 2.19
CA ILE A 12 16.30 -12.93 1.41
C ILE A 12 14.86 -12.46 1.57
N GLU A 13 13.89 -13.37 1.50
CA GLU A 13 12.48 -13.07 1.72
C GLU A 13 12.21 -12.59 3.15
N ILE A 14 12.84 -13.21 4.16
CA ILE A 14 12.72 -12.78 5.56
C ILE A 14 13.32 -11.38 5.75
N ASP A 15 14.47 -11.10 5.17
CA ASP A 15 15.13 -9.81 5.30
C ASP A 15 14.35 -8.71 4.56
N ALA A 16 13.83 -9.01 3.37
CA ALA A 16 12.94 -8.09 2.64
C ALA A 16 11.65 -7.82 3.43
N LEU A 17 11.04 -8.86 4.02
CA LEU A 17 9.85 -8.71 4.86
C LEU A 17 10.13 -7.81 6.08
N ARG A 18 11.25 -8.04 6.76
CA ARG A 18 11.67 -7.23 7.91
C ARG A 18 11.89 -5.78 7.51
N GLN A 19 12.64 -5.55 6.43
CA GLN A 19 12.89 -4.20 5.93
C GLN A 19 11.58 -3.47 5.60
N ALA A 20 10.61 -4.14 4.95
CA ALA A 20 9.31 -3.54 4.66
C ALA A 20 8.50 -3.18 5.91
N VAL A 21 8.56 -4.02 6.95
CA VAL A 21 7.94 -3.72 8.24
C VAL A 21 8.63 -2.55 8.92
N ASP A 22 9.96 -2.51 8.90
CA ASP A 22 10.74 -1.45 9.53
C ASP A 22 10.55 -0.11 8.82
N ASP A 23 10.56 -0.09 7.50
CA ASP A 23 10.32 1.12 6.68
C ASP A 23 8.94 1.71 6.94
N LEU A 24 7.89 0.88 6.87
CA LEU A 24 6.52 1.31 7.19
C LEU A 24 6.41 1.73 8.66
N SER A 25 7.01 0.97 9.58
CA SER A 25 7.00 1.30 11.00
C SER A 25 7.66 2.63 11.29
N TRP A 26 8.77 2.94 10.63
CA TRP A 26 9.47 4.21 10.77
C TRP A 26 8.57 5.37 10.31
N LEU A 27 7.96 5.27 9.12
CA LEU A 27 7.02 6.27 8.59
C LEU A 27 5.79 6.48 9.48
N MET A 28 5.33 5.43 10.16
CA MET A 28 4.22 5.53 11.11
C MET A 28 4.60 6.16 12.45
N GLY A 29 5.85 6.61 12.66
CA GLY A 29 6.32 7.18 13.92
C GLY A 29 6.99 6.19 14.86
N GLY A 30 7.51 5.09 14.32
CA GLY A 30 8.23 4.05 15.05
C GLY A 30 7.36 2.87 15.48
N SER A 31 8.02 1.88 16.10
CA SER A 31 7.44 0.56 16.39
C SER A 31 6.23 0.60 17.33
N SER A 32 6.19 1.54 18.28
CA SER A 32 5.05 1.73 19.18
C SER A 32 3.79 2.18 18.44
N ALA A 33 3.93 3.14 17.52
CA ALA A 33 2.82 3.61 16.71
C ALA A 33 2.35 2.52 15.74
N PHE A 34 3.28 1.88 15.02
CA PHE A 34 2.99 0.75 14.14
C PHE A 34 2.18 -0.36 14.85
N ARG A 35 2.60 -0.78 16.05
CA ARG A 35 1.90 -1.82 16.83
C ARG A 35 0.53 -1.38 17.31
N ARG A 36 0.34 -0.10 17.61
CA ARG A 36 -0.97 0.44 18.03
C ARG A 36 -1.96 0.42 16.85
N GLU A 37 -1.50 0.84 15.66
CA GLU A 37 -2.34 0.97 14.47
C GLU A 37 -2.63 -0.38 13.79
N LEU A 38 -1.60 -1.19 13.52
CA LEU A 38 -1.76 -2.49 12.85
C LEU A 38 -2.08 -3.63 13.81
N ARG A 39 -1.95 -3.42 15.12
CA ARG A 39 -2.19 -4.46 16.14
C ARG A 39 -1.38 -5.73 15.83
N TRP A 40 -2.03 -6.89 15.91
CA TRP A 40 -1.41 -8.18 15.67
C TRP A 40 -1.64 -8.62 14.23
N VAL A 41 -0.58 -8.54 13.42
CA VAL A 41 -0.56 -9.12 12.08
C VAL A 41 0.11 -10.49 12.11
N ARG A 42 -0.54 -11.48 11.49
CA ARG A 42 0.04 -12.78 11.14
C ARG A 42 0.41 -12.76 9.67
N ILE A 43 1.61 -13.21 9.35
CA ILE A 43 2.10 -13.26 7.98
C ILE A 43 2.28 -14.72 7.58
N TRP A 44 1.64 -15.10 6.47
CA TRP A 44 1.62 -16.46 5.95
C TRP A 44 2.20 -16.53 4.54
N ARG A 45 2.98 -17.57 4.28
CA ARG A 45 3.35 -18.01 2.93
C ARG A 45 2.52 -19.22 2.56
N THR A 46 1.93 -19.21 1.36
CA THR A 46 1.19 -20.35 0.83
C THR A 46 1.55 -20.61 -0.63
N ASN A 47 1.73 -21.89 -0.96
CA ASN A 47 1.99 -22.34 -2.32
C ASN A 47 0.74 -22.37 -3.22
N ARG A 48 -0.42 -21.97 -2.68
CA ARG A 48 -1.67 -21.89 -3.44
C ARG A 48 -1.59 -20.75 -4.44
N ARG A 49 -2.07 -20.97 -5.67
CA ARG A 49 -2.36 -19.91 -6.64
C ARG A 49 -3.84 -19.55 -6.49
N THR A 50 -4.15 -18.42 -5.87
CA THR A 50 -5.54 -17.93 -5.82
C THR A 50 -5.56 -16.44 -6.09
N TRP A 51 -6.56 -16.00 -6.85
CA TRP A 51 -6.86 -14.58 -7.06
C TRP A 51 -7.56 -13.93 -5.85
N MET A 52 -7.93 -14.73 -4.83
CA MET A 52 -8.62 -14.29 -3.62
C MET A 52 -7.66 -13.83 -2.52
N ALA A 53 -6.41 -13.50 -2.86
CA ALA A 53 -5.38 -13.14 -1.91
C ALA A 53 -5.77 -11.95 -1.01
N ALA A 54 -6.23 -10.88 -1.65
CA ALA A 54 -6.78 -9.70 -0.99
C ALA A 54 -8.02 -10.01 -0.13
N MET A 55 -8.76 -11.09 -0.41
CA MET A 55 -9.96 -11.46 0.33
C MET A 55 -9.67 -12.33 1.57
N ALA A 56 -8.49 -12.95 1.66
CA ALA A 56 -8.06 -13.71 2.83
C ALA A 56 -7.48 -12.81 3.92
N ALA A 57 -6.96 -11.63 3.55
CA ALA A 57 -6.31 -10.67 4.44
C ALA A 57 -7.13 -10.27 5.69
N PRO A 58 -8.44 -9.99 5.61
CA PRO A 58 -9.23 -9.54 6.76
C PRO A 58 -9.49 -10.60 7.82
N VAL A 59 -9.44 -11.88 7.45
CA VAL A 59 -9.80 -13.00 8.34
C VAL A 59 -8.55 -13.73 8.83
N LEU A 60 -7.48 -13.78 8.03
CA LEU A 60 -6.32 -14.65 8.27
C LEU A 60 -5.03 -13.90 8.60
N GLY A 61 -4.99 -12.56 8.48
CA GLY A 61 -3.76 -11.77 8.47
C GLY A 61 -3.18 -11.64 7.05
N VAL A 62 -1.96 -11.11 6.90
CA VAL A 62 -1.30 -10.95 5.60
C VAL A 62 -0.93 -12.32 5.01
N VAL A 63 -1.32 -12.60 3.77
CA VAL A 63 -1.08 -13.89 3.09
C VAL A 63 -0.44 -13.69 1.72
N TYR A 64 0.75 -14.27 1.52
CA TYR A 64 1.45 -14.29 0.24
C TYR A 64 1.24 -15.62 -0.48
N PHE A 65 0.85 -15.56 -1.75
CA PHE A 65 0.50 -16.71 -2.58
C PHE A 65 1.64 -17.10 -3.53
N ARG A 66 1.61 -18.31 -4.09
CA ARG A 66 2.60 -18.76 -5.09
C ARG A 66 2.53 -17.86 -6.32
N GLY A 67 3.62 -17.13 -6.58
CA GLY A 67 3.70 -16.11 -7.62
C GLY A 67 3.62 -14.67 -7.10
N ALA A 68 3.48 -14.44 -5.80
CA ALA A 68 3.81 -13.17 -5.16
C ALA A 68 5.31 -12.94 -5.23
N SER A 69 5.78 -12.53 -6.42
CA SER A 69 7.10 -11.95 -6.73
C SER A 69 8.30 -12.50 -5.97
N TRP A 70 8.28 -13.81 -5.73
CA TRP A 70 9.34 -14.55 -5.08
C TRP A 70 10.60 -14.43 -5.94
N GLY A 71 11.62 -13.76 -5.43
CA GLY A 71 12.89 -13.50 -6.13
C GLY A 71 13.13 -12.05 -6.53
N ASP A 72 12.13 -11.16 -6.48
CA ASP A 72 12.33 -9.71 -6.60
C ASP A 72 12.09 -9.05 -5.23
N ALA A 73 13.18 -8.70 -4.56
CA ALA A 73 13.10 -8.09 -3.23
C ALA A 73 12.41 -6.72 -3.24
N ALA A 74 12.52 -5.93 -4.31
CA ALA A 74 11.88 -4.63 -4.40
C ALA A 74 10.36 -4.79 -4.54
N GLU A 75 9.92 -5.68 -5.43
CA GLU A 75 8.50 -5.98 -5.57
C GLU A 75 7.92 -6.61 -4.31
N PHE A 76 8.64 -7.55 -3.70
CA PHE A 76 8.20 -8.22 -2.48
C PHE A 76 8.02 -7.24 -1.32
N LYS A 77 8.93 -6.27 -1.15
CA LYS A 77 8.78 -5.19 -0.16
C LYS A 77 7.55 -4.32 -0.44
N TRP A 78 7.33 -3.91 -1.68
CA TRP A 78 6.15 -3.13 -2.07
C TRP A 78 4.85 -3.90 -1.80
N GLN A 79 4.78 -5.17 -2.19
CA GLN A 79 3.62 -6.04 -1.92
C GLN A 79 3.41 -6.22 -0.42
N THR A 80 4.49 -6.32 0.36
CA THR A 80 4.40 -6.40 1.81
C THR A 80 3.73 -5.18 2.42
N VAL A 81 4.16 -3.98 2.02
CA VAL A 81 3.53 -2.75 2.51
C VAL A 81 2.09 -2.63 2.04
N HIS A 82 1.77 -3.06 0.82
CA HIS A 82 0.40 -3.10 0.30
C HIS A 82 -0.51 -3.96 1.20
N GLU A 83 -0.11 -5.19 1.52
CA GLU A 83 -0.91 -6.08 2.37
C GLU A 83 -1.02 -5.58 3.82
N LEU A 84 0.05 -4.98 4.35
CA LEU A 84 0.02 -4.34 5.67
C LEU A 84 -0.91 -3.12 5.69
N ALA A 85 -1.00 -2.37 4.60
CA ALA A 85 -1.91 -1.24 4.47
C ALA A 85 -3.38 -1.67 4.46
N HIS A 86 -3.71 -2.83 3.87
CA HIS A 86 -5.03 -3.46 4.03
C HIS A 86 -5.32 -3.74 5.50
N ALA A 87 -4.40 -4.42 6.20
CA ALA A 87 -4.56 -4.75 7.62
C ALA A 87 -4.77 -3.49 8.49
N TRP A 88 -4.01 -2.43 8.21
CA TRP A 88 -4.17 -1.14 8.88
C TRP A 88 -5.56 -0.53 8.68
N ASP A 89 -6.08 -0.53 7.45
CA ASP A 89 -7.40 0.02 7.17
C ASP A 89 -8.53 -0.82 7.78
N ILE A 90 -8.39 -2.14 7.77
CA ILE A 90 -9.34 -3.06 8.44
C ILE A 90 -9.39 -2.77 9.95
N HIS A 91 -8.23 -2.63 10.61
CA HIS A 91 -8.16 -2.26 12.02
C HIS A 91 -8.66 -0.83 12.30
N SER A 92 -8.68 0.02 11.28
CA SER A 92 -9.27 1.36 11.29
C SER A 92 -10.73 1.38 10.85
N CYS A 93 -11.42 0.23 10.79
CA CYS A 93 -12.81 0.11 10.34
C CYS A 93 -13.06 0.75 8.97
N TYR A 94 -12.13 0.55 8.03
CA TYR A 94 -12.17 1.09 6.67
C TYR A 94 -12.22 2.62 6.61
N ARG A 95 -11.76 3.32 7.66
CA ARG A 95 -11.76 4.78 7.70
C ARG A 95 -10.72 5.36 6.75
N LEU A 96 -9.58 4.70 6.55
CA LEU A 96 -8.46 5.25 5.79
C LEU A 96 -8.75 5.24 4.30
N SER A 97 -9.26 4.13 3.76
CA SER A 97 -9.70 4.06 2.36
C SER A 97 -10.87 4.98 2.05
N ARG A 98 -11.84 5.09 2.96
CA ARG A 98 -12.96 6.05 2.82
C ARG A 98 -12.50 7.50 2.89
N GLY A 99 -11.53 7.82 3.74
CA GLY A 99 -10.98 9.17 3.79
C GLY A 99 -10.17 9.50 2.54
N LEU A 100 -9.39 8.56 2.01
CA LEU A 100 -8.65 8.72 0.74
C LEU A 100 -9.61 8.95 -0.42
N LYS A 101 -10.70 8.19 -0.47
CA LYS A 101 -11.81 8.40 -1.41
C LYS A 101 -12.29 9.85 -1.39
N ASN A 102 -12.62 10.34 -0.19
CA ASN A 102 -13.18 11.67 -0.02
C ASN A 102 -12.16 12.75 -0.39
N ALA A 103 -10.91 12.58 0.04
CA ALA A 103 -9.82 13.52 -0.23
C ALA A 103 -9.49 13.64 -1.73
N THR A 104 -9.71 12.58 -2.51
CA THR A 104 -9.42 12.55 -3.95
C THR A 104 -10.63 12.82 -4.83
N GLY A 105 -11.84 12.95 -4.24
CA GLY A 105 -13.09 12.99 -4.98
C GLY A 105 -13.41 11.69 -5.74
N GLY A 106 -12.73 10.59 -5.39
CA GLY A 106 -12.84 9.31 -6.09
C GLY A 106 -14.26 8.74 -6.01
N ARG A 107 -14.77 8.22 -7.13
CA ARG A 107 -16.02 7.45 -7.15
C ARG A 107 -15.67 5.97 -7.27
N TYR A 108 -15.87 5.22 -6.19
CA TYR A 108 -15.79 3.75 -6.20
C TYR A 108 -17.19 3.15 -6.16
N GLY A 109 -17.43 2.06 -6.90
CA GLY A 109 -18.64 1.26 -6.76
C GLY A 109 -18.79 0.66 -5.36
N ARG A 110 -20.02 0.27 -4.97
CA ARG A 110 -20.23 -0.52 -3.75
C ARG A 110 -19.46 -1.84 -3.87
N PHE A 111 -18.78 -2.24 -2.81
CA PHE A 111 -18.24 -3.60 -2.69
C PHE A 111 -19.41 -4.59 -2.75
N ARG A 112 -19.58 -5.23 -3.90
CA ARG A 112 -20.45 -6.40 -4.06
C ARG A 112 -19.55 -7.57 -4.39
N TRP A 113 -19.74 -8.68 -3.69
CA TRP A 113 -19.00 -9.93 -3.79
C TRP A 113 -19.05 -10.63 -5.17
N GLN A 114 -19.47 -9.93 -6.23
CA GLN A 114 -19.70 -10.50 -7.56
C GLN A 114 -19.18 -9.56 -8.66
N SER A 115 -18.38 -10.16 -9.55
CA SER A 115 -17.95 -9.67 -10.87
C SER A 115 -19.15 -9.45 -11.81
N PRO A 116 -19.01 -8.76 -12.97
CA PRO A 116 -18.46 -7.44 -13.22
C PRO A 116 -19.60 -6.43 -13.50
N ILE A 117 -19.65 -5.30 -12.80
CA ILE A 117 -20.54 -4.18 -13.14
C ILE A 117 -19.67 -3.10 -13.81
N PRO A 118 -20.10 -2.46 -14.90
CA PRO A 118 -19.36 -1.35 -15.51
C PRO A 118 -19.10 -0.27 -14.47
N PHE A 119 -17.83 -0.04 -14.20
CA PHE A 119 -17.33 0.89 -13.20
C PHE A 119 -16.83 2.15 -13.90
N GLU A 120 -17.34 3.30 -13.53
CA GLU A 120 -16.78 4.59 -13.95
C GLU A 120 -15.97 5.18 -12.81
N TYR A 121 -14.65 5.08 -12.93
CA TYR A 121 -13.68 5.67 -12.01
C TYR A 121 -13.09 6.93 -12.61
N LYS A 122 -13.30 8.06 -11.93
CA LYS A 122 -12.65 9.32 -12.25
C LYS A 122 -11.73 9.67 -11.08
N PRO A 123 -10.44 9.33 -11.14
CA PRO A 123 -9.50 9.81 -10.13
C PRO A 123 -9.23 11.30 -10.39
N GLY A 124 -9.16 12.10 -9.33
CA GLY A 124 -8.66 13.48 -9.38
C GLY A 124 -7.14 13.56 -9.60
N GLY A 125 -6.55 12.73 -10.47
CA GLY A 125 -5.12 12.71 -10.77
C GLY A 125 -4.67 11.45 -11.51
N ARG A 126 -3.48 11.52 -12.13
CA ARG A 126 -2.92 10.47 -13.02
C ARG A 126 -2.88 9.11 -12.32
N TRP A 127 -3.41 8.09 -12.99
CA TRP A 127 -3.42 6.68 -12.56
C TRP A 127 -2.02 6.08 -12.45
N LEU A 128 -1.95 4.95 -11.74
CA LEU A 128 -0.93 3.92 -11.94
C LEU A 128 -1.06 3.37 -13.38
N LYS A 129 -0.16 3.74 -14.28
CA LYS A 129 -0.18 3.25 -15.66
C LYS A 129 0.26 1.79 -15.66
N GLY A 130 -0.54 0.86 -16.22
CA GLY A 130 -0.12 -0.54 -16.43
C GLY A 130 -0.92 -1.63 -15.71
N ARG A 131 -1.76 -1.30 -14.73
CA ARG A 131 -2.67 -2.27 -14.10
C ARG A 131 -4.01 -2.26 -14.83
N ARG A 132 -4.51 -3.41 -15.28
CA ARG A 132 -5.96 -3.54 -15.59
C ARG A 132 -6.69 -3.20 -14.29
N PRO A 133 -7.76 -2.38 -14.30
CA PRO A 133 -8.47 -2.06 -13.06
C PRO A 133 -8.86 -3.33 -12.30
N PRO A 134 -8.59 -3.37 -10.98
CA PRO A 134 -9.64 -3.80 -10.07
C PRO A 134 -9.82 -2.80 -8.91
N LEU A 135 -11.06 -2.38 -8.61
CA LEU A 135 -11.94 -2.92 -7.55
C LEU A 135 -11.75 -2.18 -6.21
N ASN A 136 -12.62 -1.18 -5.95
CA ASN A 136 -12.94 -0.60 -4.63
C ASN A 136 -11.85 0.26 -3.91
N ALA A 137 -12.26 0.93 -2.83
CA ALA A 137 -11.44 1.92 -2.12
C ALA A 137 -10.26 1.30 -1.33
N LEU A 138 -10.33 0.00 -0.99
CA LEU A 138 -9.31 -0.70 -0.21
C LEU A 138 -8.01 -0.84 -1.01
N GLU A 139 -8.12 -1.28 -2.28
CA GLU A 139 -6.97 -1.44 -3.16
C GLU A 139 -6.30 -0.09 -3.47
N ASP A 140 -7.08 0.98 -3.69
CA ASP A 140 -6.54 2.32 -3.91
C ASP A 140 -5.77 2.81 -2.68
N TRP A 141 -6.28 2.54 -1.47
CA TRP A 141 -5.54 2.82 -0.24
C TRP A 141 -4.25 2.02 -0.15
N ALA A 142 -4.29 0.70 -0.34
CA ALA A 142 -3.13 -0.16 -0.18
C ALA A 142 -2.03 0.13 -1.22
N ASP A 143 -2.41 0.30 -2.49
CA ASP A 143 -1.50 0.72 -3.57
C ASP A 143 -0.89 2.09 -3.28
N SER A 144 -1.71 3.00 -2.76
CA SER A 144 -1.27 4.35 -2.43
C SER A 144 -0.19 4.32 -1.35
N VAL A 145 -0.43 3.60 -0.25
CA VAL A 145 0.56 3.45 0.84
C VAL A 145 1.83 2.76 0.33
N ALA A 146 1.71 1.66 -0.41
CA ALA A 146 2.88 0.95 -0.93
C ALA A 146 3.73 1.82 -1.87
N THR A 147 3.07 2.60 -2.73
CA THR A 147 3.73 3.57 -3.61
C THR A 147 4.38 4.69 -2.82
N TYR A 148 3.76 5.13 -1.73
CA TYR A 148 4.32 6.14 -0.84
C TYR A 148 5.60 5.67 -0.16
N VAL A 149 5.66 4.40 0.26
CA VAL A 149 6.86 3.83 0.91
C VAL A 149 7.96 3.51 -0.11
N TYR A 150 7.60 3.01 -1.30
CA TYR A 150 8.55 2.55 -2.33
C TYR A 150 8.25 3.10 -3.74
N PRO A 151 8.48 4.39 -4.00
CA PRO A 151 8.18 5.06 -5.25
C PRO A 151 9.12 4.61 -6.36
N GLU A 152 10.37 4.22 -6.05
CA GLU A 152 11.35 3.80 -7.07
C GLU A 152 10.90 2.50 -7.70
N TYR A 153 10.43 1.57 -6.87
CA TYR A 153 9.79 0.35 -7.36
C TYR A 153 8.52 0.69 -8.13
N ALA A 154 7.67 1.57 -7.59
CA ALA A 154 6.44 1.95 -8.26
C ALA A 154 6.68 2.58 -9.65
N GLU A 155 7.70 3.43 -9.79
CA GLU A 155 8.10 4.08 -11.03
C GLU A 155 8.68 3.09 -12.06
N SER A 156 9.45 2.11 -11.59
CA SER A 156 10.07 1.07 -12.43
C SER A 156 9.21 -0.20 -12.61
N ALA A 157 8.01 -0.22 -12.04
CA ALA A 157 7.20 -1.43 -11.96
C ALA A 157 6.87 -2.01 -13.35
N PRO A 158 6.85 -3.35 -13.50
CA PRO A 158 6.36 -3.99 -14.71
C PRO A 158 4.94 -3.52 -15.05
N GLY A 159 4.75 -3.11 -16.31
CA GLY A 159 3.51 -2.49 -16.81
C GLY A 159 3.55 -0.95 -16.86
N GLY A 160 4.56 -0.32 -16.27
CA GLY A 160 4.77 1.12 -16.29
C GLY A 160 4.65 1.78 -14.91
N PRO A 161 4.93 3.09 -14.85
CA PRO A 161 5.02 3.81 -13.59
C PRO A 161 3.67 3.87 -12.84
N ARG A 162 3.71 3.42 -11.59
CA ARG A 162 2.64 3.41 -10.61
C ARG A 162 2.75 4.64 -9.70
N LEU A 163 2.59 5.84 -10.26
CA LEU A 163 2.67 7.08 -9.50
C LEU A 163 1.31 7.46 -8.88
N ILE A 164 1.33 7.99 -7.67
CA ILE A 164 0.14 8.54 -7.00
C ILE A 164 0.03 10.05 -7.20
N SER A 165 -1.21 10.56 -7.23
CA SER A 165 -1.46 12.00 -7.34
C SER A 165 -1.07 12.76 -6.07
N PRO A 166 -0.79 14.09 -6.14
CA PRO A 166 -0.48 14.90 -4.96
C PRO A 166 -1.55 14.84 -3.86
N ALA A 167 -2.84 14.72 -4.23
CA ALA A 167 -3.92 14.55 -3.27
C ALA A 167 -3.80 13.26 -2.45
N ARG A 168 -3.47 12.13 -3.11
CA ARG A 168 -3.21 10.85 -2.43
C ARG A 168 -1.99 10.95 -1.53
N TRP A 169 -0.91 11.49 -2.08
CA TRP A 169 0.34 11.71 -1.35
C TRP A 169 0.11 12.46 -0.04
N ASN A 170 -0.58 13.61 -0.13
CA ASN A 170 -0.88 14.44 1.04
C ASN A 170 -1.76 13.72 2.06
N TYR A 171 -2.77 12.98 1.60
CA TYR A 171 -3.63 12.23 2.50
C TYR A 171 -2.85 11.14 3.25
N ILE A 172 -2.03 10.34 2.57
CA ILE A 172 -1.20 9.29 3.19
C ILE A 172 -0.24 9.92 4.19
N ARG A 173 0.44 11.00 3.79
CA ARG A 173 1.35 11.75 4.66
C ARG A 173 0.66 12.20 5.96
N GLN A 174 -0.60 12.63 5.89
CA GLN A 174 -1.38 12.99 7.09
C GLN A 174 -1.73 11.80 7.98
N GLN A 175 -1.81 10.58 7.43
CA GLN A 175 -2.00 9.37 8.23
C GLN A 175 -0.69 8.87 8.85
N MET A 176 0.46 9.24 8.28
CA MET A 176 1.80 8.96 8.81
C MET A 176 2.16 9.91 9.96
N GLN A 177 2.98 9.47 10.91
CA GLN A 177 3.36 10.29 12.09
C GLN A 177 4.74 10.95 11.95
N VAL A 178 5.49 10.65 10.89
CA VAL A 178 6.77 11.31 10.61
C VAL A 178 6.53 12.76 10.23
N ARG A 179 7.09 13.67 11.04
CA ARG A 179 7.23 15.09 10.73
C ARG A 179 8.51 15.29 9.92
N LEU A 180 8.43 16.21 8.96
CA LEU A 180 9.47 16.61 8.01
C LEU A 180 10.89 16.75 8.62
N PRO A 181 11.95 16.65 7.79
CA PRO A 181 11.91 16.61 6.32
C PRO A 181 11.98 15.19 5.74
N TYR A 182 11.18 14.96 4.68
CA TYR A 182 11.46 13.87 3.75
C TYR A 182 12.78 14.14 3.05
N SER A 183 13.41 13.08 2.53
CA SER A 183 14.61 13.28 1.74
C SER A 183 14.29 14.14 0.49
N PRO A 184 15.16 15.09 0.08
CA PRO A 184 14.87 16.05 -0.98
C PRO A 184 14.48 15.45 -2.34
N HIS A 185 14.89 14.21 -2.62
CA HIS A 185 14.55 13.51 -3.86
C HIS A 185 13.05 13.24 -4.04
N TRP A 186 12.27 13.29 -2.96
CA TRP A 186 10.82 13.11 -3.00
C TRP A 186 10.08 14.40 -3.40
N VAL A 187 10.64 15.56 -3.07
CA VAL A 187 10.00 16.85 -3.34
C VAL A 187 10.01 17.15 -4.84
N THR A 188 11.13 16.94 -5.51
CA THR A 188 11.28 17.22 -6.95
C THR A 188 10.40 16.31 -7.83
N ARG A 189 10.06 15.10 -7.37
CA ARG A 189 9.27 14.12 -8.16
C ARG A 189 7.77 14.40 -8.18
N PHE A 190 7.19 14.98 -7.14
CA PHE A 190 5.74 15.21 -7.04
C PHE A 190 5.33 16.66 -7.30
N TYR A 191 6.25 17.60 -7.11
CA TYR A 191 5.96 19.02 -7.16
C TYR A 191 6.53 19.69 -8.42
N GLY A 192 7.33 18.99 -9.24
CA GLY A 192 8.10 19.65 -10.29
C GLY A 192 9.04 20.72 -9.70
N PRO A 193 9.75 21.49 -10.54
CA PRO A 193 10.53 22.63 -10.05
C PRO A 193 9.67 23.75 -9.42
N GLU A 194 8.35 23.73 -9.61
CA GLU A 194 7.45 24.83 -9.24
C GLU A 194 6.60 24.60 -7.97
N GLY A 195 6.48 23.35 -7.48
CA GLY A 195 5.53 23.02 -6.42
C GLY A 195 6.05 23.18 -4.99
N LEU A 196 7.04 24.04 -4.76
CA LEU A 196 7.40 24.54 -3.43
C LEU A 196 6.45 25.66 -2.96
N GLY A 197 5.17 25.57 -3.31
CA GLY A 197 4.16 26.43 -2.73
C GLY A 197 4.05 26.17 -1.22
N PRO A 198 3.90 27.21 -0.38
CA PRO A 198 3.80 27.02 1.06
C PRO A 198 2.64 26.08 1.38
N VAL A 199 2.96 25.02 2.14
CA VAL A 199 1.94 24.17 2.75
C VAL A 199 1.19 25.06 3.76
N PRO A 200 -0.13 25.26 3.63
CA PRO A 200 -0.89 25.97 4.64
C PRO A 200 -0.74 25.20 5.96
N ILE A 201 -0.27 25.91 6.99
CA ILE A 201 -0.13 25.40 8.36
C ILE A 201 -1.51 25.39 9.01
#